data_AF-A0A350AXH9-F1
#
_entry.id   AF-A0A350AXH9-F1
#
_cell.length_a   1.000
_cell.length_b   1.000
_cell.length_c   1.000
_cell.angle_alpha   90.00
_cell.angle_beta   90.00
_cell.angle_gamma   90.00
#
_symmetry.space_group_name_H-M   'P 1'
#
loop_
_entity.id
_entity.type
_entity.pdbx_description
1 polymer ?
#
loop_
_entity_poly.entity_id
_entity_poly.type
_entity_poly.pdbx_seq_one_letter_code
_entity_poly.pdbx_strand_id
1 'polypeptide(L)'
;MKTSNKMNRRFSRKAFTLIEIMVATVIMVILVGLVVQITSEVLKVWNRSSGKLSANAEARIAMDLLTQDLETAVFRNNGQQWLRVEAPRDPGGDYTNQTVALKLFTPALDRPKVDSGGNPIPGDICAVGYRLAFKQSYNSGPNVYALYRKVVDARSTFNNYLGSASDSSSPQTSLGASSSADWSEIGAGSITDNENYLVSNIVEFKVILYEDDGTLTAVTPLNADASGNVTQTYAYGGIADGAGVLGTDPLRYADVVLTVISDEGLKLLERFNDVGSFEGYSDADAIVAEYGDVFTRRVNFLARPL
;
A
#
# COMPACT_ATOMS: atom_id res chain seq x y z
N MET A 1 -23.48 55.18 80.80
CA MET A 1 -24.20 55.15 79.51
C MET A 1 -23.37 55.85 78.44
N LYS A 2 -22.80 55.12 77.48
CA LYS A 2 -22.25 55.66 76.23
C LYS A 2 -22.63 54.69 75.11
N THR A 3 -23.61 55.07 74.31
CA THR A 3 -24.06 54.36 73.12
C THR A 3 -23.07 54.65 71.99
N SER A 4 -22.32 53.62 71.55
CA SER A 4 -21.41 53.72 70.42
C SER A 4 -22.19 53.51 69.13
N ASN A 5 -22.24 54.57 68.30
CA ASN A 5 -22.93 54.58 67.02
C ASN A 5 -22.01 53.98 65.95
N LYS A 6 -22.29 52.75 65.49
CA LYS A 6 -21.55 52.14 64.37
C LYS A 6 -22.00 52.76 63.04
N MET A 7 -21.17 53.65 62.48
CA MET A 7 -21.34 54.16 61.12
C MET A 7 -21.16 53.02 60.11
N ASN A 8 -22.26 52.59 59.48
CA ASN A 8 -22.23 51.74 58.30
C ASN A 8 -21.63 52.54 57.12
N ARG A 9 -20.35 52.35 56.83
CA ARG A 9 -19.77 52.77 55.55
C ARG A 9 -20.40 51.93 54.44
N ARG A 10 -21.39 52.47 53.73
CA ARG A 10 -21.81 51.94 52.43
C ARG A 10 -20.63 52.11 51.47
N PHE A 11 -19.94 51.00 51.17
CA PHE A 11 -19.13 50.94 49.96
C PHE A 11 -20.06 51.17 48.77
N SER A 12 -19.90 52.30 48.09
CA SER A 12 -20.54 52.53 46.79
C SER A 12 -20.09 51.42 45.86
N ARG A 13 -20.98 50.47 45.56
CA ARG A 13 -20.73 49.49 44.51
C ARG A 13 -20.75 50.26 43.20
N LYS A 14 -19.57 50.58 42.68
CA LYS A 14 -19.43 51.12 41.32
C LYS A 14 -19.92 50.05 40.37
N ALA A 15 -21.06 50.29 39.74
CA ALA A 15 -21.57 49.47 38.66
C ALA A 15 -20.86 49.83 37.35
N PHE A 16 -20.59 48.83 36.52
CA PHE A 16 -19.98 49.02 35.20
C PHE A 16 -20.90 49.86 34.31
N THR A 17 -20.30 50.73 33.50
CA THR A 17 -21.04 51.56 32.55
C THR A 17 -21.43 50.73 31.31
N LEU A 18 -22.52 51.12 30.64
CA LEU A 18 -23.04 50.39 29.47
C LEU A 18 -21.99 50.32 28.35
N ILE A 19 -21.21 51.38 28.16
CA ILE A 19 -20.11 51.43 27.18
C ILE A 19 -18.98 50.44 27.52
N GLU A 20 -18.67 50.26 28.81
CA GLU A 20 -17.62 49.35 29.27
C GLU A 20 -18.02 47.89 29.06
N ILE A 21 -19.30 47.57 29.27
CA ILE A 21 -19.85 46.24 28.96
C ILE A 21 -19.84 46.00 27.44
N MET A 22 -20.17 47.01 26.62
CA MET A 22 -20.10 46.86 25.16
C MET A 22 -18.67 46.65 24.65
N VAL A 23 -17.70 47.40 25.17
CA VAL A 23 -16.30 47.23 24.79
C VAL A 23 -15.77 45.86 25.24
N ALA A 24 -16.11 45.43 26.45
CA ALA A 24 -15.71 44.13 26.98
C ALA A 24 -16.27 42.97 26.15
N THR A 25 -17.54 43.03 25.73
CA THR A 25 -18.14 41.98 24.89
C THR A 25 -17.55 41.96 23.48
N VAL A 26 -17.25 43.12 22.89
CA VAL A 26 -16.57 43.18 21.57
C VAL A 26 -15.19 42.53 21.64
N ILE A 27 -14.39 42.86 22.65
CA ILE A 27 -13.06 42.25 22.85
C ILE A 27 -13.20 40.74 23.08
N MET A 28 -14.18 40.31 23.89
CA MET A 28 -14.43 38.89 24.15
C MET A 28 -14.76 38.14 22.86
N VAL A 29 -15.62 38.68 22.00
CA VAL A 29 -15.97 38.06 20.71
C VAL A 29 -14.74 37.93 19.82
N ILE A 30 -13.88 38.96 19.76
CA ILE A 30 -12.63 38.90 19.00
C ILE A 30 -11.70 37.81 19.55
N LEU A 31 -11.49 37.77 20.87
CA LEU A 31 -10.63 36.77 21.51
C LEU A 31 -11.15 35.35 21.32
N VAL A 32 -12.46 35.13 21.48
CA VAL A 32 -13.08 33.82 21.23
C VAL A 32 -12.92 33.44 19.75
N GLY A 33 -13.11 34.39 18.82
CA GLY A 33 -12.87 34.15 17.40
C GLY A 33 -11.44 33.70 17.10
N LEU A 34 -10.44 34.37 17.67
CA LEU A 34 -9.03 33.98 17.53
C LEU A 34 -8.75 32.60 18.14
N VAL A 35 -9.32 32.30 19.31
CA VAL A 35 -9.17 30.98 19.95
C VAL A 35 -9.79 29.89 19.08
N VAL A 36 -10.97 30.12 18.50
CA VAL A 36 -11.62 29.17 17.59
C VAL A 36 -10.77 28.94 16.33
N GLN A 37 -10.13 29.97 15.79
CA GLN A 37 -9.22 29.83 14.64
C GLN A 37 -8.03 28.93 14.98
N ILE A 38 -7.30 29.25 16.05
CA ILE A 38 -6.12 28.48 16.47
C ILE A 38 -6.51 27.03 16.80
N THR A 39 -7.59 26.83 17.56
CA THR A 39 -8.07 25.47 17.89
C THR A 39 -8.48 24.69 16.65
N SER A 40 -9.09 25.33 15.65
CA SER A 40 -9.43 24.68 14.38
C SER A 40 -8.19 24.26 13.58
N GLU A 41 -7.15 25.09 13.54
CA GLU A 41 -5.88 24.75 12.89
C GLU A 41 -5.20 23.57 13.58
N VAL A 42 -5.16 23.57 14.91
CA VAL A 42 -4.60 22.46 15.69
C VAL A 42 -5.35 21.16 15.43
N LEU A 43 -6.70 21.19 15.39
CA LEU A 43 -7.51 20.01 15.10
C LEU A 43 -7.27 19.48 13.68
N LYS A 44 -7.10 20.37 12.69
CA LYS A 44 -6.76 19.97 11.32
C LYS A 44 -5.40 19.27 11.27
N VAL A 45 -4.38 19.87 11.90
CA VAL A 45 -3.03 19.29 11.96
C VAL A 45 -3.04 17.94 12.67
N TRP A 46 -3.76 17.83 13.79
CA TRP A 46 -3.90 16.58 14.52
C TRP A 46 -4.54 15.48 13.68
N ASN A 47 -5.68 15.76 13.04
CA ASN A 47 -6.36 14.77 12.21
C ASN A 47 -5.51 14.35 11.01
N ARG A 48 -4.82 15.29 10.34
CA ARG A 48 -3.87 14.99 9.26
C ARG A 48 -2.73 14.11 9.76
N SER A 49 -2.13 14.45 10.90
CA SER A 49 -1.05 13.67 11.50
C SER A 49 -1.49 12.27 11.91
N SER A 50 -2.71 12.12 12.43
CA SER A 50 -3.25 10.82 12.87
C SER A 50 -3.56 9.91 11.68
N GLY A 51 -4.21 10.43 10.64
CA GLY A 51 -4.51 9.65 9.42
C GLY A 51 -3.23 9.22 8.69
N LYS A 52 -2.27 10.14 8.56
CA LYS A 52 -0.94 9.84 7.98
C LYS A 52 -0.20 8.76 8.78
N LEU A 53 -0.25 8.82 10.11
CA LEU A 53 0.39 7.81 10.97
C LEU A 53 -0.25 6.43 10.81
N SER A 54 -1.58 6.34 10.73
CA SER A 54 -2.30 5.08 10.55
C SER A 54 -1.95 4.41 9.22
N ALA A 55 -2.06 5.15 8.11
CA ALA A 55 -1.74 4.64 6.78
C ALA A 55 -0.27 4.16 6.70
N ASN A 56 0.65 4.92 7.29
CA ASN A 56 2.06 4.55 7.36
C ASN A 56 2.32 3.31 8.23
N ALA A 57 1.56 3.11 9.31
CA ALA A 57 1.70 1.92 10.15
C ALA A 57 1.22 0.67 9.40
N GLU A 58 0.09 0.75 8.71
CA GLU A 58 -0.43 -0.37 7.91
C GLU A 58 0.51 -0.71 6.74
N ALA A 59 1.03 0.31 6.04
CA ALA A 59 1.98 0.10 4.94
C ALA A 59 3.27 -0.58 5.39
N ARG A 60 3.74 -0.34 6.63
CA ARG A 60 4.89 -1.05 7.19
C ARG A 60 4.61 -2.54 7.37
N ILE A 61 3.41 -2.91 7.82
CA ILE A 61 2.99 -4.31 7.93
C ILE A 61 2.98 -4.97 6.56
N ALA A 62 2.43 -4.30 5.56
CA ALA A 62 2.42 -4.80 4.19
C ALA A 62 3.84 -4.97 3.62
N MET A 63 4.73 -4.01 3.87
CA MET A 63 6.14 -4.09 3.48
C MET A 63 6.86 -5.24 4.16
N ASP A 64 6.61 -5.48 5.45
CA ASP A 64 7.23 -6.59 6.19
C ASP A 64 6.77 -7.96 5.64
N LEU A 65 5.48 -8.14 5.38
CA LEU A 65 4.96 -9.38 4.77
C LEU A 65 5.53 -9.60 3.36
N LEU A 66 5.57 -8.55 2.54
CA LEU A 66 6.11 -8.62 1.18
C LEU A 66 7.61 -8.92 1.18
N THR A 67 8.36 -8.29 2.08
CA THR A 67 9.78 -8.58 2.30
C THR A 67 9.96 -10.04 2.68
N GLN A 68 9.23 -10.52 3.70
CA GLN A 68 9.32 -11.89 4.16
C GLN A 68 9.06 -12.88 3.03
N ASP A 69 7.98 -12.68 2.28
CA ASP A 69 7.60 -13.55 1.17
C ASP A 69 8.67 -13.58 0.07
N LEU A 70 9.31 -12.45 -0.24
CA LEU A 70 10.41 -12.36 -1.20
C LEU A 70 11.72 -12.98 -0.68
N GLU A 71 12.07 -12.78 0.58
CA GLU A 71 13.29 -13.35 1.19
C GLU A 71 13.24 -14.88 1.23
N THR A 72 12.04 -15.43 1.46
CA THR A 72 11.82 -16.88 1.50
C THR A 72 11.34 -17.47 0.18
N ALA A 73 11.32 -16.67 -0.91
CA ALA A 73 10.91 -17.14 -2.22
C ALA A 73 11.76 -18.32 -2.70
N VAL A 74 11.09 -19.31 -3.29
CA VAL A 74 11.74 -20.53 -3.79
C VAL A 74 12.05 -20.36 -5.27
N PHE A 75 13.31 -20.57 -5.64
CA PHE A 75 13.77 -20.56 -7.03
C PHE A 75 14.37 -21.93 -7.39
N ARG A 76 13.99 -22.49 -8.54
CA ARG A 76 14.62 -23.70 -9.09
C ARG A 76 14.88 -23.55 -10.57
N ASN A 77 15.99 -24.08 -11.04
CA ASN A 77 16.31 -24.09 -12.46
C ASN A 77 15.78 -25.39 -13.12
N ASN A 78 14.46 -25.58 -13.07
CA ASN A 78 13.79 -26.74 -13.65
C ASN A 78 12.95 -26.38 -14.89
N GLY A 79 13.21 -25.23 -15.52
CA GLY A 79 12.44 -24.77 -16.68
C GLY A 79 10.99 -24.37 -16.37
N GLN A 80 10.60 -24.31 -15.09
CA GLN A 80 9.30 -23.80 -14.65
C GLN A 80 9.44 -22.37 -14.12
N GLN A 81 8.36 -21.59 -14.16
CA GLN A 81 8.35 -20.23 -13.67
C GLN A 81 8.11 -20.19 -12.16
N TRP A 82 9.00 -19.52 -11.43
CA TRP A 82 8.95 -19.42 -9.96
C TRP A 82 8.60 -18.03 -9.44
N LEU A 83 8.81 -17.01 -10.27
CA LEU A 83 8.50 -15.63 -9.95
C LEU A 83 8.09 -14.87 -11.21
N ARG A 84 7.12 -13.98 -11.07
CA ARG A 84 6.69 -13.05 -12.11
C ARG A 84 6.44 -11.67 -11.50
N VAL A 85 6.99 -10.66 -12.12
CA VAL A 85 6.62 -9.26 -11.88
C VAL A 85 6.01 -8.74 -13.17
N GLU A 86 4.68 -8.63 -13.21
CA GLU A 86 3.95 -8.07 -14.34
C GLU A 86 3.88 -6.57 -14.23
N ALA A 87 4.36 -5.89 -15.27
CA ALA A 87 4.41 -4.45 -15.34
C ALA A 87 4.31 -3.95 -16.80
N PRO A 88 3.76 -2.74 -17.00
CA PRO A 88 2.96 -1.98 -16.03
C PRO A 88 1.57 -2.60 -15.83
N ARG A 89 1.01 -2.46 -14.63
CA ARG A 89 -0.36 -2.86 -14.32
C ARG A 89 -1.19 -1.67 -13.86
N ASP A 90 -2.39 -1.58 -14.42
CA ASP A 90 -3.35 -0.52 -14.11
C ASP A 90 -4.16 -0.91 -12.86
N PRO A 91 -4.17 -0.12 -11.79
CA PRO A 91 -4.98 -0.40 -10.61
C PRO A 91 -6.50 -0.27 -10.83
N GLY A 92 -6.96 0.30 -11.95
CA GLY A 92 -8.37 0.47 -12.28
C GLY A 92 -9.01 1.75 -11.72
N GLY A 93 -8.19 2.69 -11.25
CA GLY A 93 -8.59 4.05 -10.87
C GLY A 93 -7.93 5.09 -11.77
N ASP A 94 -8.31 6.36 -11.68
CA ASP A 94 -7.80 7.37 -12.62
C ASP A 94 -6.32 7.74 -12.37
N TYR A 95 -5.83 7.56 -11.14
CA TYR A 95 -4.41 7.69 -10.84
C TYR A 95 -3.70 6.38 -11.21
N THR A 96 -3.11 6.39 -12.40
CA THR A 96 -2.47 5.22 -13.03
C THR A 96 -0.96 5.39 -13.04
N ASN A 97 -0.35 5.40 -11.85
CA ASN A 97 1.10 5.32 -11.75
C ASN A 97 1.57 3.87 -11.91
N GLN A 98 2.88 3.66 -12.01
CA GLN A 98 3.51 2.38 -12.29
C GLN A 98 3.30 1.40 -11.14
N THR A 99 2.26 0.58 -11.26
CA THR A 99 2.02 -0.54 -10.36
C THR A 99 2.38 -1.85 -11.03
N VAL A 100 2.70 -2.85 -10.21
CA VAL A 100 3.02 -4.20 -10.68
C VAL A 100 2.06 -5.22 -10.08
N ALA A 101 1.95 -6.38 -10.75
CA ALA A 101 1.45 -7.60 -10.11
C ALA A 101 2.63 -8.53 -9.83
N LEU A 102 2.80 -8.95 -8.59
CA LEU A 102 3.86 -9.88 -8.19
C LEU A 102 3.24 -11.25 -7.92
N LYS A 103 3.79 -12.30 -8.53
CA LYS A 103 3.39 -13.69 -8.34
C LYS A 103 4.64 -14.50 -8.01
N LEU A 104 4.61 -15.27 -6.93
CA LEU A 104 5.75 -16.05 -6.48
C LEU A 104 5.33 -17.28 -5.68
N PHE A 105 6.28 -18.17 -5.43
CA PHE A 105 6.13 -19.29 -4.51
C PHE A 105 7.02 -19.12 -3.29
N THR A 106 6.44 -19.19 -2.10
CA THR A 106 7.12 -18.92 -0.83
C THR A 106 6.45 -19.65 0.33
N PRO A 107 7.18 -20.03 1.40
CA PRO A 107 6.57 -20.50 2.63
C PRO A 107 5.97 -19.33 3.42
N ALA A 108 4.70 -19.04 3.17
CA ALA A 108 3.97 -18.02 3.91
C ALA A 108 3.71 -18.49 5.36
N LEU A 109 4.15 -17.69 6.34
CA LEU A 109 4.00 -18.02 7.77
C LEU A 109 2.54 -18.04 8.22
N ASP A 110 1.74 -17.17 7.61
CA ASP A 110 0.32 -16.96 7.87
C ASP A 110 -0.60 -17.86 7.03
N ARG A 111 -0.04 -18.84 6.31
CA ARG A 111 -0.80 -19.76 5.47
C ARG A 111 -1.89 -20.53 6.25
N PRO A 112 -3.01 -20.88 5.59
CA PRO A 112 -3.96 -21.83 6.14
C PRO A 112 -3.28 -23.17 6.47
N LYS A 113 -3.38 -23.61 7.73
CA LYS A 113 -2.83 -24.89 8.22
C LYS A 113 -3.87 -25.99 8.34
N VAL A 114 -5.15 -25.63 8.27
CA VAL A 114 -6.28 -26.55 8.37
C VAL A 114 -7.27 -26.24 7.25
N ASP A 115 -7.88 -27.28 6.69
CA ASP A 115 -8.95 -27.11 5.71
C ASP A 115 -10.30 -26.81 6.38
N SER A 116 -11.34 -26.54 5.57
CA SER A 116 -12.69 -26.26 6.08
C SER A 116 -13.29 -27.42 6.89
N GLY A 117 -12.73 -28.63 6.80
CA GLY A 117 -13.12 -29.80 7.59
C GLY A 117 -12.29 -29.99 8.86
N GLY A 118 -11.34 -29.09 9.15
CA GLY A 118 -10.45 -29.16 10.30
C GLY A 118 -9.26 -30.12 10.12
N ASN A 119 -9.03 -30.63 8.91
CA ASN A 119 -7.90 -31.53 8.65
C ASN A 119 -6.62 -30.73 8.42
N PRO A 120 -5.47 -31.16 8.96
CA PRO A 120 -4.19 -30.51 8.69
C PRO A 120 -3.86 -30.48 7.19
N ILE A 121 -3.40 -29.33 6.70
CA ILE A 121 -2.94 -29.15 5.33
C ILE A 121 -1.42 -29.37 5.29
N PRO A 122 -0.95 -30.47 4.66
CA PRO A 122 0.48 -30.76 4.57
C PRO A 122 1.19 -29.86 3.54
N GLY A 123 2.51 -29.72 3.69
CA GLY A 123 3.37 -28.92 2.82
C GLY A 123 3.54 -27.49 3.30
N ASP A 124 4.61 -26.83 2.86
CA ASP A 124 4.98 -25.48 3.33
C ASP A 124 4.98 -24.42 2.23
N ILE A 125 5.11 -24.80 0.97
CA ILE A 125 5.18 -23.86 -0.15
C ILE A 125 3.77 -23.42 -0.55
N CYS A 126 3.55 -22.11 -0.59
CA CYS A 126 2.32 -21.48 -1.02
C CYS A 126 2.54 -20.65 -2.29
N ALA A 127 1.53 -20.62 -3.17
CA ALA A 127 1.43 -19.63 -4.24
C ALA A 127 0.93 -18.32 -3.63
N VAL A 128 1.69 -17.24 -3.82
CA VAL A 128 1.37 -15.91 -3.30
C VAL A 128 1.31 -14.92 -4.45
N GLY A 129 0.26 -14.10 -4.45
CA GLY A 129 0.05 -13.04 -5.43
C GLY A 129 -0.20 -11.70 -4.75
N TYR A 130 0.44 -10.65 -5.24
CA TYR A 130 0.22 -9.26 -4.83
C TYR A 130 -0.30 -8.44 -5.98
N ARG A 131 -1.30 -7.61 -5.72
CA ARG A 131 -1.89 -6.71 -6.71
C ARG A 131 -2.48 -5.48 -6.05
N LEU A 132 -2.17 -4.30 -6.58
CA LEU A 132 -2.84 -3.06 -6.21
C LEU A 132 -4.15 -2.94 -6.99
N ALA A 133 -5.25 -2.52 -6.38
CA ALA A 133 -6.49 -2.23 -7.10
C ALA A 133 -7.26 -1.06 -6.47
N PHE A 134 -7.96 -0.29 -7.30
CA PHE A 134 -8.86 0.78 -6.90
C PHE A 134 -10.30 0.27 -6.87
N LYS A 135 -10.81 -0.03 -5.67
CA LYS A 135 -12.14 -0.61 -5.46
C LYS A 135 -12.76 -0.08 -4.17
N GLN A 136 -14.06 -0.33 -4.00
CA GLN A 136 -14.75 0.01 -2.76
C GLN A 136 -14.14 -0.73 -1.57
N SER A 137 -13.83 0.01 -0.51
CA SER A 137 -13.28 -0.54 0.76
C SER A 137 -14.21 -1.54 1.45
N TYR A 138 -15.52 -1.36 1.29
CA TYR A 138 -16.58 -2.27 1.73
C TYR A 138 -17.82 -2.02 0.86
N ASN A 139 -18.88 -2.82 1.01
CA ASN A 139 -20.10 -2.65 0.23
C ASN A 139 -20.67 -1.22 0.39
N SER A 140 -20.72 -0.45 -0.69
CA SER A 140 -21.10 0.98 -0.70
C SER A 140 -20.16 1.92 0.07
N GLY A 141 -18.92 1.49 0.32
CA GLY A 141 -17.86 2.34 0.88
C GLY A 141 -17.19 3.22 -0.18
N PRO A 142 -16.34 4.18 0.23
CA PRO A 142 -15.52 4.94 -0.70
C PRO A 142 -14.55 4.02 -1.45
N ASN A 143 -14.22 4.42 -2.68
CA ASN A 143 -13.17 3.75 -3.45
C ASN A 143 -11.82 4.11 -2.85
N VAL A 144 -10.98 3.11 -2.65
CA VAL A 144 -9.63 3.28 -2.12
C VAL A 144 -8.65 2.51 -2.98
N TYR A 145 -7.43 3.03 -3.11
CA TYR A 145 -6.34 2.25 -3.67
C TYR A 145 -5.84 1.29 -2.59
N ALA A 146 -6.10 0.00 -2.75
CA ALA A 146 -5.70 -1.03 -1.79
C ALA A 146 -4.71 -2.01 -2.42
N LEU A 147 -3.74 -2.43 -1.62
CA LEU A 147 -2.89 -3.55 -1.95
C LEU A 147 -3.58 -4.83 -1.44
N TYR A 148 -3.61 -5.84 -2.30
CA TYR A 148 -4.15 -7.16 -2.02
C TYR A 148 -3.02 -8.18 -2.02
N ARG A 149 -3.16 -9.19 -1.16
CA ARG A 149 -2.27 -10.35 -1.06
C ARG A 149 -3.11 -11.63 -0.99
N LYS A 150 -3.08 -12.42 -2.06
CA LYS A 150 -3.68 -13.76 -2.11
C LYS A 150 -2.65 -14.79 -1.67
N VAL A 151 -3.00 -15.60 -0.67
CA VAL A 151 -2.20 -16.77 -0.26
C VAL A 151 -3.02 -18.03 -0.51
N VAL A 152 -2.53 -18.87 -1.40
CA VAL A 152 -3.13 -20.17 -1.65
C VAL A 152 -2.56 -21.19 -0.67
N ASP A 153 -3.40 -22.05 -0.09
CA ASP A 153 -2.95 -23.10 0.81
C ASP A 153 -1.96 -24.06 0.13
N ALA A 154 -1.11 -24.72 0.93
CA ALA A 154 -0.02 -25.54 0.39
C ALA A 154 -0.51 -26.74 -0.44
N ARG A 155 -1.66 -27.34 -0.10
CA ARG A 155 -2.23 -28.47 -0.84
C ARG A 155 -2.76 -28.02 -2.20
N SER A 156 -3.53 -26.94 -2.24
CA SER A 156 -4.03 -26.35 -3.49
C SER A 156 -2.89 -25.81 -4.33
N THR A 157 -1.86 -25.22 -3.72
CA THR A 157 -0.63 -24.81 -4.40
C THR A 157 0.02 -25.99 -5.08
N PHE A 158 0.24 -27.09 -4.36
CA PHE A 158 0.87 -28.28 -4.92
C PHE A 158 0.05 -28.92 -6.06
N ASN A 159 -1.28 -29.00 -5.90
CA ASN A 159 -2.14 -29.67 -6.86
C ASN A 159 -2.45 -28.84 -8.11
N ASN A 160 -2.61 -27.52 -7.94
CA ASN A 160 -3.17 -26.66 -8.99
C ASN A 160 -2.18 -25.63 -9.52
N TYR A 161 -1.15 -25.26 -8.74
CA TYR A 161 -0.22 -24.20 -9.11
C TYR A 161 1.19 -24.71 -9.39
N LEU A 162 1.58 -25.88 -8.85
CA LEU A 162 2.86 -26.53 -9.16
C LEU A 162 2.67 -27.56 -10.28
N GLY A 163 3.72 -27.79 -11.06
CA GLY A 163 3.70 -28.84 -12.07
C GLY A 163 5.09 -29.27 -12.54
N SER A 164 5.13 -30.19 -13.49
CA SER A 164 6.39 -30.74 -14.01
C SER A 164 6.84 -30.03 -15.29
N ALA A 165 8.16 -29.82 -15.44
CA ALA A 165 8.80 -29.35 -16.68
C ALA A 165 8.46 -30.17 -17.92
N SER A 166 8.18 -31.47 -17.72
CA SER A 166 7.83 -32.40 -18.80
C SER A 166 6.36 -32.29 -19.24
N ASP A 167 5.54 -31.53 -18.53
CA ASP A 167 4.12 -31.36 -18.81
C ASP A 167 3.89 -30.01 -19.49
N SER A 168 3.54 -30.04 -20.78
CA SER A 168 3.25 -28.83 -21.56
C SER A 168 1.98 -28.09 -21.11
N SER A 169 1.15 -28.73 -20.27
CA SER A 169 -0.02 -28.11 -19.63
C SER A 169 0.25 -27.63 -18.21
N SER A 170 1.51 -27.71 -17.76
CA SER A 170 1.89 -27.35 -16.40
C SER A 170 1.49 -25.90 -16.08
N PRO A 171 0.82 -25.66 -14.94
CA PRO A 171 0.42 -24.33 -14.49
C PRO A 171 1.60 -23.41 -14.15
N GLN A 172 2.80 -23.96 -13.99
CA GLN A 172 4.01 -23.16 -13.75
C GLN A 172 4.73 -22.75 -15.03
N THR A 173 4.29 -23.22 -16.19
CA THR A 173 4.99 -22.91 -17.45
C THR A 173 4.99 -21.40 -17.71
N SER A 174 3.87 -20.75 -17.36
CA SER A 174 3.71 -19.30 -17.28
C SER A 174 2.86 -18.97 -16.06
N LEU A 175 3.26 -17.96 -15.28
CA LEU A 175 2.46 -17.34 -14.21
C LEU A 175 1.63 -16.14 -14.74
N GLY A 176 1.60 -15.95 -16.05
CA GLY A 176 0.78 -14.93 -16.72
C GLY A 176 -0.73 -15.20 -16.58
N ALA A 177 -1.56 -14.23 -16.95
CA ALA A 177 -3.03 -14.35 -16.87
C ALA A 177 -3.64 -15.46 -17.77
N SER A 178 -2.83 -16.13 -18.59
CA SER A 178 -3.20 -17.23 -19.48
C SER A 178 -2.80 -18.62 -18.95
N SER A 179 -2.33 -18.70 -17.70
CA SER A 179 -1.96 -19.96 -17.03
C SER A 179 -3.15 -20.88 -16.77
N SER A 180 -2.91 -22.20 -16.67
CA SER A 180 -3.93 -23.18 -16.26
C SER A 180 -4.33 -23.07 -14.78
N ALA A 181 -3.52 -22.43 -13.94
CA ALA A 181 -3.85 -22.06 -12.57
C ALA A 181 -4.57 -20.71 -12.47
N ASP A 182 -5.34 -20.52 -11.41
CA ASP A 182 -6.07 -19.27 -11.12
C ASP A 182 -5.15 -18.16 -10.58
N TRP A 183 -4.34 -17.61 -11.48
CA TRP A 183 -3.58 -16.38 -11.29
C TRP A 183 -4.36 -15.14 -11.73
N SER A 184 -5.70 -15.22 -11.77
CA SER A 184 -6.52 -14.11 -12.20
C SER A 184 -6.35 -12.90 -11.28
N GLU A 185 -6.21 -11.73 -11.87
CA GLU A 185 -6.12 -10.46 -11.15
C GLU A 185 -7.49 -9.78 -10.99
N ILE A 186 -8.50 -10.23 -11.74
CA ILE A 186 -9.85 -9.62 -11.79
C ILE A 186 -10.93 -10.72 -11.81
N GLY A 187 -12.07 -10.48 -11.16
CA GLY A 187 -13.20 -11.42 -11.15
C GLY A 187 -13.19 -12.37 -9.95
N ALA A 188 -14.08 -13.36 -9.93
CA ALA A 188 -14.19 -14.29 -8.79
C ALA A 188 -12.97 -15.21 -8.68
N GLY A 189 -12.43 -15.36 -7.47
CA GLY A 189 -11.19 -16.10 -7.21
C GLY A 189 -9.93 -15.25 -7.43
N SER A 190 -10.07 -13.98 -7.77
CA SER A 190 -8.92 -13.15 -8.15
C SER A 190 -8.04 -12.75 -6.97
N ILE A 191 -6.82 -12.31 -7.28
CA ILE A 191 -5.92 -11.70 -6.29
C ILE A 191 -6.59 -10.48 -5.63
N THR A 192 -7.47 -9.76 -6.34
CA THR A 192 -8.14 -8.54 -5.86
C THR A 192 -9.51 -8.78 -5.22
N ASP A 193 -9.79 -10.02 -4.82
CA ASP A 193 -10.97 -10.36 -4.02
C ASP A 193 -10.89 -9.74 -2.63
N ASN A 194 -12.03 -9.37 -2.07
CA ASN A 194 -12.10 -8.64 -0.80
C ASN A 194 -11.48 -9.41 0.38
N GLU A 195 -11.48 -10.74 0.31
CA GLU A 195 -10.86 -11.62 1.31
C GLU A 195 -9.33 -11.50 1.34
N ASN A 196 -8.72 -11.04 0.24
CA ASN A 196 -7.28 -10.87 0.07
C ASN A 196 -6.81 -9.44 0.40
N TYR A 197 -7.69 -8.59 0.95
CA TYR A 197 -7.34 -7.21 1.32
C TYR A 197 -6.16 -7.21 2.32
N LEU A 198 -5.12 -6.41 2.02
CA LEU A 198 -3.96 -6.27 2.91
C LEU A 198 -3.90 -4.88 3.56
N VAL A 199 -3.88 -3.82 2.76
CA VAL A 199 -3.74 -2.43 3.24
C VAL A 199 -4.36 -1.44 2.24
N SER A 200 -4.93 -0.34 2.73
CA SER A 200 -5.45 0.76 1.90
C SER A 200 -4.42 1.87 1.69
N ASN A 201 -4.82 2.85 0.89
CA ASN A 201 -4.08 4.07 0.60
C ASN A 201 -2.69 3.83 0.00
N ILE A 202 -2.49 2.74 -0.73
CA ILE A 202 -1.27 2.50 -1.49
C ILE A 202 -1.54 2.92 -2.93
N VAL A 203 -0.88 3.96 -3.42
CA VAL A 203 -1.09 4.50 -4.78
C VAL A 203 -0.03 4.02 -5.79
N GLU A 204 1.08 3.49 -5.30
CA GLU A 204 2.15 2.93 -6.14
C GLU A 204 2.71 1.66 -5.51
N PHE A 205 2.94 0.63 -6.32
CA PHE A 205 3.60 -0.60 -5.92
C PHE A 205 4.58 -1.06 -7.00
N LYS A 206 5.87 -1.00 -6.73
CA LYS A 206 6.94 -1.41 -7.64
C LYS A 206 7.78 -2.53 -7.03
N VAL A 207 8.22 -3.44 -7.89
CA VAL A 207 9.23 -4.45 -7.57
C VAL A 207 10.27 -4.39 -8.68
N ILE A 208 11.48 -3.97 -8.34
CA ILE A 208 12.60 -3.82 -9.27
C ILE A 208 13.59 -4.93 -9.00
N LEU A 209 13.92 -5.72 -10.01
CA LEU A 209 14.74 -6.92 -9.88
C LEU A 209 16.16 -6.71 -10.40
N TYR A 210 17.10 -7.36 -9.73
CA TYR A 210 18.53 -7.28 -10.02
C TYR A 210 19.14 -8.69 -9.97
N GLU A 211 19.89 -9.07 -10.99
CA GLU A 211 20.58 -10.36 -11.10
C GLU A 211 22.03 -10.28 -10.59
N ASP A 212 22.58 -11.43 -10.20
CA ASP A 212 24.00 -11.60 -9.91
C ASP A 212 24.75 -11.99 -11.20
N ASP A 213 25.10 -11.02 -12.04
CA ASP A 213 25.84 -11.22 -13.31
C ASP A 213 27.33 -11.62 -13.09
N GLY A 214 27.72 -12.02 -11.87
CA GLY A 214 29.08 -12.45 -11.54
C GLY A 214 30.16 -11.35 -11.66
N THR A 215 29.78 -10.14 -12.06
CA THR A 215 30.66 -8.96 -12.15
C THR A 215 30.40 -7.99 -10.99
N LEU A 216 31.46 -7.39 -10.44
CA LEU A 216 31.39 -6.44 -9.32
C LEU A 216 30.96 -5.02 -9.75
N THR A 217 30.57 -4.85 -11.01
CA THR A 217 30.15 -3.57 -11.60
C THR A 217 28.64 -3.37 -11.50
N ALA A 218 28.22 -2.10 -11.51
CA ALA A 218 26.87 -1.65 -11.21
C ALA A 218 25.76 -2.55 -11.79
N VAL A 219 24.96 -3.14 -10.90
CA VAL A 219 23.86 -4.02 -11.30
C VAL A 219 22.73 -3.14 -11.85
N THR A 220 22.44 -3.27 -13.14
CA THR A 220 21.33 -2.58 -13.79
C THR A 220 20.01 -3.26 -13.44
N PRO A 221 18.92 -2.50 -13.24
CA PRO A 221 17.60 -3.10 -13.06
C PRO A 221 17.19 -3.88 -14.31
N LEU A 222 16.57 -5.05 -14.12
CA LEU A 222 16.16 -5.93 -15.22
C LEU A 222 14.84 -5.49 -15.85
N ASN A 223 13.96 -4.91 -15.04
CA ASN A 223 12.59 -4.60 -15.41
C ASN A 223 12.23 -3.12 -15.26
N ALA A 224 13.20 -2.27 -14.96
CA ALA A 224 13.02 -0.84 -14.78
C ALA A 224 13.99 -0.01 -15.61
N ASP A 225 13.63 1.24 -15.89
CA ASP A 225 14.49 2.21 -16.55
C ASP A 225 15.48 2.87 -15.57
N ALA A 226 16.32 3.78 -16.10
CA ALA A 226 17.32 4.52 -15.30
C ALA A 226 16.69 5.46 -14.25
N SER A 227 15.40 5.78 -14.36
CA SER A 227 14.64 6.60 -13.42
C SER A 227 13.96 5.75 -12.34
N GLY A 228 14.11 4.41 -12.38
CA GLY A 228 13.48 3.48 -11.45
C GLY A 228 12.03 3.16 -11.82
N ASN A 229 11.61 3.45 -13.05
CA ASN A 229 10.26 3.17 -13.51
C ASN A 229 10.15 1.74 -14.00
N VAL A 230 9.17 0.96 -13.51
CA VAL A 230 8.98 -0.42 -13.97
C VAL A 230 8.23 -0.42 -15.30
N THR A 231 8.96 -0.62 -16.39
CA THR A 231 8.46 -0.45 -17.77
C THR A 231 8.08 -1.77 -18.45
N GLN A 232 8.56 -2.90 -17.93
CA GLN A 232 8.39 -4.20 -18.57
C GLN A 232 8.21 -5.34 -17.57
N THR A 233 7.52 -6.38 -18.02
CA THR A 233 7.30 -7.60 -17.23
C THR A 233 8.57 -8.44 -17.16
N TYR A 234 8.87 -8.99 -15.98
CA TYR A 234 9.96 -9.95 -15.75
C TYR A 234 9.42 -11.30 -15.27
N ALA A 235 10.01 -12.38 -15.76
CA ALA A 235 9.73 -13.75 -15.36
C ALA A 235 11.04 -14.47 -14.99
N TYR A 236 11.06 -15.20 -13.87
CA TYR A 236 12.15 -16.10 -13.52
C TYR A 236 11.78 -17.55 -13.88
N GLY A 237 12.47 -18.12 -14.88
CA GLY A 237 12.19 -19.45 -15.43
C GLY A 237 10.88 -19.53 -16.23
N GLY A 238 10.56 -20.73 -16.73
CA GLY A 238 9.36 -20.96 -17.56
C GLY A 238 9.56 -20.56 -19.02
N ILE A 239 8.45 -20.26 -19.70
CA ILE A 239 8.45 -19.78 -21.09
C ILE A 239 8.24 -18.27 -21.17
N ALA A 240 8.72 -17.67 -22.25
CA ALA A 240 8.47 -16.27 -22.56
C ALA A 240 7.01 -16.07 -23.00
N ASP A 241 6.10 -15.88 -22.04
CA ASP A 241 4.67 -15.61 -22.28
C ASP A 241 4.36 -14.13 -21.99
N GLY A 242 4.60 -13.27 -22.99
CA GLY A 242 4.44 -11.83 -22.88
C GLY A 242 5.34 -11.16 -21.83
N ALA A 243 6.29 -11.91 -21.25
CA ALA A 243 7.32 -11.36 -20.40
C ALA A 243 8.30 -10.56 -21.26
N GLY A 244 8.55 -9.31 -20.89
CA GLY A 244 9.54 -8.47 -21.57
C GLY A 244 10.97 -8.97 -21.32
N VAL A 245 11.21 -9.55 -20.15
CA VAL A 245 12.47 -10.22 -19.78
C VAL A 245 12.16 -11.58 -19.17
N LEU A 246 12.90 -12.58 -19.63
CA LEU A 246 12.94 -13.92 -19.04
C LEU A 246 14.34 -14.13 -18.48
N GLY A 247 14.47 -14.20 -17.16
CA GLY A 247 15.72 -14.46 -16.47
C GLY A 247 15.80 -15.90 -15.96
N THR A 248 16.99 -16.47 -15.99
CA THR A 248 17.31 -17.77 -15.37
C THR A 248 18.46 -17.67 -14.38
N ASP A 249 19.19 -16.56 -14.41
CA ASP A 249 20.35 -16.33 -13.58
C ASP A 249 19.95 -15.98 -12.14
N PRO A 250 20.77 -16.32 -11.13
CA PRO A 250 20.43 -16.07 -9.74
C PRO A 250 20.08 -14.60 -9.49
N LEU A 251 18.88 -14.35 -8.96
CA LEU A 251 18.50 -13.03 -8.49
C LEU A 251 19.37 -12.65 -7.28
N ARG A 252 19.86 -11.41 -7.24
CA ARG A 252 20.69 -10.90 -6.15
C ARG A 252 19.85 -10.21 -5.08
N TYR A 253 19.04 -9.26 -5.51
CA TYR A 253 18.09 -8.54 -4.65
C TYR A 253 16.93 -7.96 -5.46
N ALA A 254 15.86 -7.60 -4.77
CA ALA A 254 14.77 -6.80 -5.28
C ALA A 254 14.68 -5.49 -4.49
N ASP A 255 14.44 -4.37 -5.16
CA ASP A 255 14.00 -3.15 -4.50
C ASP A 255 12.48 -3.07 -4.60
N VAL A 256 11.82 -3.09 -3.45
CA VAL A 256 10.36 -2.96 -3.32
C VAL A 256 10.06 -1.52 -2.97
N VAL A 257 9.15 -0.88 -3.71
CA VAL A 257 8.70 0.48 -3.47
C VAL A 257 7.20 0.50 -3.27
N LEU A 258 6.76 1.07 -2.15
CA LEU A 258 5.36 1.37 -1.87
C LEU A 258 5.20 2.87 -1.66
N THR A 259 4.29 3.50 -2.39
CA THR A 259 3.91 4.90 -2.13
C THR A 259 2.57 4.93 -1.44
N VAL A 260 2.57 5.42 -0.21
CA VAL A 260 1.40 5.51 0.66
C VAL A 260 0.88 6.92 0.60
N ILE A 261 -0.42 7.13 0.46
CA ILE A 261 -1.03 8.45 0.50
C ILE A 261 -1.84 8.64 1.80
N SER A 262 -1.86 9.85 2.35
CA SER A 262 -2.79 10.17 3.43
C SER A 262 -4.26 10.20 2.97
N ASP A 263 -5.21 10.05 3.90
CA ASP A 263 -6.65 10.18 3.59
C ASP A 263 -7.03 11.54 2.97
N GLU A 264 -6.32 12.60 3.38
CA GLU A 264 -6.50 13.94 2.81
C GLU A 264 -6.02 13.97 1.36
N GLY A 265 -4.83 13.41 1.09
CA GLY A 265 -4.31 13.28 -0.27
C GLY A 265 -5.22 12.45 -1.17
N LEU A 266 -5.81 11.36 -0.64
CA LEU A 266 -6.77 10.56 -1.40
C LEU A 266 -8.01 11.38 -1.80
N LYS A 267 -8.56 12.18 -0.90
CA LYS A 267 -9.70 13.08 -1.23
C LYS A 267 -9.31 14.14 -2.26
N LEU A 268 -8.08 14.63 -2.21
CA LEU A 268 -7.56 15.57 -3.20
C LEU A 268 -7.37 14.90 -4.56
N LEU A 269 -6.91 13.64 -4.60
CA LEU A 269 -6.87 12.83 -5.82
C LEU A 269 -8.27 12.58 -6.38
N GLU A 270 -9.23 12.17 -5.55
CA GLU A 270 -10.63 12.01 -5.98
C GLU A 270 -11.19 13.30 -6.57
N ARG A 271 -10.97 14.43 -5.88
CA ARG A 271 -11.38 15.74 -6.40
C ARG A 271 -10.67 16.06 -7.71
N PHE A 272 -9.36 15.79 -7.82
CA PHE A 272 -8.59 16.01 -9.03
C PHE A 272 -9.18 15.24 -10.20
N ASN A 273 -9.61 14.00 -9.97
CA ASN A 273 -10.25 13.18 -11.00
C ASN A 273 -11.56 13.80 -11.50
N ASP A 274 -12.33 14.43 -10.61
CA ASP A 274 -13.60 15.07 -10.97
C ASP A 274 -13.41 16.38 -11.76
N VAL A 275 -12.40 17.20 -11.42
CA VAL A 275 -12.25 18.57 -11.97
C VAL A 275 -11.05 18.76 -12.91
N GLY A 276 -10.14 17.78 -12.97
CA GLY A 276 -8.90 17.79 -13.76
C GLY A 276 -7.80 18.75 -13.26
N SER A 277 -8.13 19.83 -12.56
CA SER A 277 -7.16 20.71 -11.87
C SER A 277 -7.86 21.63 -10.87
N PHE A 278 -7.16 22.07 -9.83
CA PHE A 278 -7.65 23.09 -8.89
C PHE A 278 -6.49 23.84 -8.23
N GLU A 279 -6.79 24.88 -7.43
CA GLU A 279 -5.75 25.75 -6.82
C GLU A 279 -4.64 24.94 -6.15
N GLY A 280 -3.41 25.10 -6.67
CA GLY A 280 -2.20 24.43 -6.19
C GLY A 280 -1.85 23.13 -6.92
N TYR A 281 -2.78 22.54 -7.69
CA TYR A 281 -2.59 21.22 -8.31
C TYR A 281 -3.06 21.21 -9.76
N SER A 282 -2.09 21.26 -10.68
CA SER A 282 -2.30 21.03 -12.12
C SER A 282 -1.99 19.59 -12.56
N ASP A 283 -1.45 18.78 -11.65
CA ASP A 283 -1.02 17.41 -11.89
C ASP A 283 -1.29 16.54 -10.64
N ALA A 284 -1.76 15.32 -10.86
CA ALA A 284 -2.04 14.37 -9.78
C ALA A 284 -0.74 13.94 -9.06
N ASP A 285 0.38 13.89 -9.78
CA ASP A 285 1.69 13.56 -9.21
C ASP A 285 2.13 14.60 -8.15
N ALA A 286 1.72 15.87 -8.29
CA ALA A 286 1.99 16.90 -7.30
C ALA A 286 1.25 16.63 -5.98
N ILE A 287 0.03 16.09 -6.05
CA ILE A 287 -0.74 15.70 -4.86
C ILE A 287 -0.05 14.54 -4.15
N VAL A 288 0.39 13.52 -4.90
CA VAL A 288 1.12 12.37 -4.33
C VAL A 288 2.48 12.80 -3.77
N ALA A 289 3.17 13.75 -4.38
CA ALA A 289 4.42 14.28 -3.85
C ALA A 289 4.24 15.04 -2.53
N GLU A 290 3.12 15.75 -2.34
CA GLU A 290 2.86 16.53 -1.10
C GLU A 290 2.24 15.70 0.03
N TYR A 291 1.36 14.75 -0.31
CA TYR A 291 0.57 13.98 0.66
C TYR A 291 0.95 12.51 0.74
N GLY A 292 1.90 12.07 -0.08
CA GLY A 292 2.41 10.71 -0.08
C GLY A 292 3.74 10.59 0.67
N ASP A 293 4.00 9.38 1.16
CA ASP A 293 5.30 8.94 1.65
C ASP A 293 5.74 7.70 0.85
N VAL A 294 6.99 7.69 0.41
CA VAL A 294 7.57 6.57 -0.34
C VAL A 294 8.40 5.70 0.60
N PHE A 295 8.08 4.41 0.64
CA PHE A 295 8.82 3.39 1.36
C PHE A 295 9.57 2.53 0.37
N THR A 296 10.90 2.52 0.47
CA THR A 296 11.75 1.62 -0.31
C THR A 296 12.45 0.65 0.61
N ARG A 297 12.41 -0.64 0.27
CA ARG A 297 13.18 -1.67 0.96
C ARG A 297 13.87 -2.57 -0.05
N ARG A 298 15.17 -2.78 0.17
CA ARG A 298 15.96 -3.78 -0.54
C ARG A 298 15.81 -5.13 0.14
N VAL A 299 15.46 -6.13 -0.64
CA VAL A 299 15.26 -7.51 -0.21
C VAL A 299 16.29 -8.39 -0.91
N ASN A 300 17.18 -9.03 -0.15
CA ASN A 300 18.20 -9.90 -0.73
C ASN A 300 17.63 -11.30 -0.95
N PHE A 301 17.86 -11.87 -2.12
CA PHE A 301 17.50 -13.25 -2.38
C PHE A 301 18.64 -14.15 -1.87
N LEU A 302 18.37 -14.86 -0.78
CA LEU A 302 19.33 -15.80 -0.19
C LEU A 302 19.35 -17.14 -0.93
N ALA A 303 18.21 -17.49 -1.55
CA ALA A 303 18.05 -18.72 -2.31
C ALA A 303 18.76 -18.61 -3.66
N ARG A 304 19.82 -19.40 -3.83
CA ARG A 304 20.39 -19.67 -5.15
C ARG A 304 19.66 -20.87 -5.76
N PRO A 305 19.36 -20.84 -7.07
CA PRO A 305 18.75 -21.98 -7.73
C PRO A 305 19.63 -23.22 -7.52
N LEU A 306 18.99 -24.31 -7.09
CA LEU A 306 19.59 -25.66 -7.02
C LEU A 306 19.76 -26.25 -8.41
#